data_AF-A0A8B8L9H4-F1
#
_entry.id   AF-A0A8B8L9H4-F1
#
_cell.length_a   1.000
_cell.length_b   1.000
_cell.length_c   1.000
_cell.angle_alpha   90.00
_cell.angle_beta   90.00
_cell.angle_gamma   90.00
#
_symmetry.space_group_name_H-M   'P 1'
#
loop_
_entity.id
_entity.type
_entity.pdbx_description
1 polymer ?
#
loop_
_entity_poly.entity_id
_entity_poly.type
_entity_poly.pdbx_seq_one_letter_code
_entity_poly.pdbx_strand_id
1 'polypeptide(L)'
;MDPKPEEGAANHLPTATSPETQRRSVCSKCWRPNRVCLCHALPLNPIPTTTRVLIVQHPHEAHHKLSTTPILTKSLLHASAVTARRLHPSLSPLLHHPPPTLYLFPSSPSYPALNISDVRPSELTGDGGRGLLLIAFDATWKHAREMVNASEEFLATFATRVCLGVDESVSGGSIYDSELILRKEPFAGCVSTMEAVARALGVLEPNGIEIEERLIGILREVVRLQASFLKPVKPRPKLLKKNVKEKENSENSDQG
;
A
#
# COMPACT_ATOMS: atom_id res chain seq x y z
N MET A 1 39.28 -81.24 10.49
CA MET A 1 39.66 -79.91 9.99
C MET A 1 38.66 -78.92 10.54
N ASP A 2 38.99 -78.26 11.65
CA ASP A 2 38.51 -76.91 11.92
C ASP A 2 39.25 -75.95 10.95
N PRO A 3 38.62 -74.85 10.48
CA PRO A 3 38.35 -73.69 11.33
C PRO A 3 36.95 -73.04 11.19
N LYS A 4 36.40 -72.69 12.36
CA LYS A 4 35.81 -71.42 12.87
C LYS A 4 35.30 -70.26 11.94
N PRO A 5 34.43 -69.38 12.50
CA PRO A 5 33.31 -68.68 11.84
C PRO A 5 33.59 -67.19 11.58
N GLU A 6 32.68 -66.50 10.86
CA GLU A 6 32.51 -65.05 10.98
C GLU A 6 31.04 -64.61 10.97
N GLU A 7 30.75 -63.79 11.98
CA GLU A 7 29.54 -63.02 12.22
C GLU A 7 29.34 -61.90 11.19
N GLY A 8 28.09 -61.46 11.01
CA GLY A 8 27.79 -60.29 10.20
C GLY A 8 26.35 -59.82 10.36
N ALA A 9 25.97 -59.43 11.58
CA ALA A 9 24.72 -58.75 11.87
C ALA A 9 24.69 -57.38 11.20
N ALA A 10 23.95 -57.24 10.09
CA ALA A 10 23.67 -55.94 9.49
C ALA A 10 22.40 -55.35 10.12
N ASN A 11 22.60 -54.54 11.16
CA ASN A 11 21.60 -53.63 11.71
C ASN A 11 21.03 -52.72 10.61
N HIS A 12 19.79 -52.94 10.19
CA HIS A 12 19.02 -51.96 9.43
C HIS A 12 18.52 -50.87 10.38
N LEU A 13 19.28 -49.78 10.43
CA LEU A 13 18.91 -48.53 11.08
C LEU A 13 17.69 -47.93 10.34
N PRO A 14 16.59 -47.54 11.02
CA PRO A 14 15.47 -46.91 10.36
C PRO A 14 15.92 -45.54 9.82
N THR A 15 15.80 -45.38 8.51
CA THR A 15 16.09 -44.14 7.80
C THR A 15 15.17 -43.05 8.36
N ALA A 16 15.77 -42.03 8.97
CA ALA A 16 15.04 -40.86 9.42
C ALA A 16 14.34 -40.21 8.23
N THR A 17 13.01 -40.34 8.17
CA THR A 17 12.16 -39.52 7.31
C THR A 17 12.40 -38.07 7.69
N SER A 18 13.09 -37.35 6.80
CA SER A 18 13.17 -35.90 6.83
C SER A 18 11.75 -35.33 6.83
N PRO A 19 11.46 -34.29 7.64
CA PRO A 19 10.13 -33.69 7.64
C PRO A 19 9.93 -33.04 6.27
N GLU A 20 9.09 -33.66 5.44
CA GLU A 20 8.54 -33.00 4.27
C GLU A 20 8.01 -31.64 4.71
N THR A 21 8.54 -30.59 4.10
CA THR A 21 8.10 -29.22 4.35
C THR A 21 6.68 -29.10 3.82
N GLN A 22 5.71 -29.41 4.69
CA GLN A 22 4.29 -29.43 4.38
C GLN A 22 3.91 -28.08 3.75
N ARG A 23 3.63 -28.10 2.43
CA ARG A 23 3.27 -26.90 1.67
C ARG A 23 2.04 -26.28 2.35
N ARG A 24 2.14 -25.01 2.73
CA ARG A 24 1.06 -24.31 3.43
C ARG A 24 -0.21 -24.36 2.56
N SER A 25 -1.32 -24.80 3.14
CA SER A 25 -2.61 -24.80 2.44
C SER A 25 -3.00 -23.36 2.06
N VAL A 26 -3.54 -23.21 0.86
CA VAL A 26 -3.87 -21.92 0.24
C VAL A 26 -5.38 -21.82 0.05
N CYS A 27 -5.93 -20.62 0.27
CA CYS A 27 -7.35 -20.36 0.04
C CYS A 27 -7.66 -20.38 -1.47
N SER A 28 -8.66 -21.15 -1.88
CA SER A 28 -9.10 -21.24 -3.29
C SER A 28 -9.72 -19.95 -3.85
N LYS A 29 -10.16 -19.03 -2.98
CA LYS A 29 -10.77 -17.75 -3.40
C LYS A 29 -9.73 -16.64 -3.57
N CYS A 30 -8.90 -16.42 -2.55
CA CYS A 30 -7.94 -15.30 -2.55
C CYS A 30 -6.50 -15.70 -2.87
N TRP A 31 -6.20 -16.99 -2.96
CA TRP A 31 -4.86 -17.55 -3.20
C TRP A 31 -3.80 -17.15 -2.15
N ARG A 32 -4.24 -16.62 -1.00
CA ARG A 32 -3.38 -16.39 0.16
C ARG A 32 -3.28 -17.67 1.00
N PRO A 33 -2.13 -17.92 1.66
CA PRO A 33 -2.03 -19.00 2.64
C PRO A 33 -3.16 -18.89 3.67
N ASN A 34 -3.77 -20.01 4.07
CA ASN A 34 -4.98 -20.02 4.90
C ASN A 34 -4.84 -19.22 6.20
N ARG A 35 -3.66 -19.24 6.83
CA ARG A 35 -3.36 -18.46 8.05
C ARG A 35 -3.42 -16.94 7.86
N VAL A 36 -3.31 -16.46 6.62
CA VAL A 36 -3.37 -15.03 6.28
C VAL A 36 -4.49 -14.75 5.27
N CYS A 37 -5.50 -15.60 5.23
CA CYS A 37 -6.66 -15.43 4.37
C CYS A 37 -7.53 -14.25 4.85
N LEU A 38 -7.92 -13.39 3.91
CA LEU A 38 -8.74 -12.20 4.17
C LEU A 38 -10.14 -12.30 3.57
N CYS A 39 -10.55 -13.48 3.08
CA CYS A 39 -11.86 -13.66 2.45
C CYS A 39 -13.05 -13.37 3.38
N HIS A 40 -12.85 -13.45 4.70
CA HIS A 40 -13.87 -13.09 5.67
C HIS A 40 -14.13 -11.57 5.74
N ALA A 41 -13.12 -10.77 5.40
CA ALA A 41 -13.19 -9.31 5.39
C ALA A 41 -13.64 -8.78 4.02
N LEU A 42 -13.33 -9.51 2.93
CA LEU A 42 -13.77 -9.13 1.59
C LEU A 42 -15.29 -9.18 1.45
N PRO A 43 -15.91 -8.25 0.70
CA PRO A 43 -17.33 -8.30 0.44
C PRO A 43 -17.66 -9.55 -0.41
N LEU A 44 -18.81 -10.16 -0.15
CA LEU A 44 -19.24 -11.37 -0.87
C LEU A 44 -19.42 -11.10 -2.37
N ASN A 45 -19.91 -9.91 -2.70
CA ASN A 45 -19.99 -9.37 -4.06
C ASN A 45 -19.17 -8.07 -4.12
N PRO A 46 -18.39 -7.83 -5.18
CA PRO A 46 -17.67 -6.56 -5.33
C PRO A 46 -18.62 -5.36 -5.25
N ILE A 47 -18.18 -4.32 -4.54
CA ILE A 47 -18.96 -3.10 -4.31
C ILE A 47 -19.11 -2.35 -5.65
N PRO A 48 -20.34 -2.08 -6.10
CA PRO A 48 -20.56 -1.32 -7.33
C PRO A 48 -20.16 0.14 -7.15
N THR A 49 -19.47 0.70 -8.14
CA THR A 49 -19.08 2.12 -8.21
C THR A 49 -19.36 2.66 -9.60
N THR A 50 -19.79 3.91 -9.71
CA THR A 50 -19.91 4.59 -11.01
C THR A 50 -18.54 5.02 -11.54
N THR A 51 -17.64 5.39 -10.63
CA THR A 51 -16.23 5.67 -10.84
C THR A 51 -15.47 4.37 -11.06
N ARG A 52 -14.71 4.32 -12.15
CA ARG A 52 -13.74 3.25 -12.42
C ARG A 52 -12.43 3.60 -11.73
N VAL A 53 -11.77 2.61 -11.17
CA VAL A 53 -10.46 2.77 -10.51
C VAL A 53 -9.38 2.05 -11.31
N LEU A 54 -8.32 2.77 -11.65
CA LEU A 54 -7.12 2.21 -12.25
C LEU A 54 -5.93 2.40 -11.29
N ILE A 55 -5.40 1.30 -10.77
CA ILE A 55 -4.19 1.31 -9.97
C ILE A 55 -2.98 1.07 -10.87
N VAL A 56 -2.06 2.03 -10.91
CA VAL A 56 -0.76 1.90 -11.58
C VAL A 56 0.24 1.46 -10.53
N GLN A 57 0.58 0.18 -10.54
CA GLN A 57 1.43 -0.43 -9.53
C GLN A 57 2.89 -0.48 -10.00
N HIS A 58 3.82 -0.04 -9.15
CA HIS A 58 5.24 -0.14 -9.44
C HIS A 58 5.69 -1.61 -9.48
N PRO A 59 6.57 -2.03 -10.42
CA PRO A 59 7.03 -3.41 -10.51
C PRO A 59 7.63 -3.98 -9.21
N HIS A 60 8.29 -3.14 -8.40
CA HIS A 60 8.81 -3.58 -7.09
C HIS A 60 7.72 -3.85 -6.06
N GLU A 61 6.57 -3.15 -6.13
CA GLU A 61 5.44 -3.37 -5.22
C GLU A 61 4.52 -4.52 -5.68
N ALA A 62 4.49 -4.82 -6.98
CA ALA A 62 3.64 -5.87 -7.54
C ALA A 62 3.89 -7.27 -6.93
N HIS A 63 5.12 -7.51 -6.45
CA HIS A 63 5.50 -8.76 -5.79
C HIS A 63 5.54 -8.65 -4.26
N HIS A 64 5.15 -7.50 -3.70
CA HIS A 64 5.20 -7.27 -2.28
C HIS A 64 4.07 -8.03 -1.55
N LYS A 65 4.43 -8.86 -0.57
CA LYS A 65 3.49 -9.75 0.16
C LYS A 65 2.36 -8.99 0.87
N LEU A 66 2.60 -7.73 1.19
CA LEU A 66 1.67 -6.84 1.89
C LEU A 66 0.88 -5.91 0.95
N SER A 67 0.95 -6.12 -0.37
CA SER A 67 0.19 -5.30 -1.30
C SER A 67 -1.32 -5.41 -1.05
N THR A 68 -1.97 -4.24 -0.96
CA THR A 68 -3.42 -4.08 -0.84
C THR A 68 -4.11 -3.96 -2.19
N THR A 69 -3.37 -3.81 -3.29
CA THR A 69 -3.91 -3.72 -4.65
C THR A 69 -4.76 -4.94 -5.06
N PRO A 70 -4.35 -6.21 -4.79
CA PRO A 70 -5.22 -7.36 -5.05
C PRO A 70 -6.49 -7.42 -4.19
N ILE A 71 -6.49 -6.75 -3.04
CA ILE A 71 -7.66 -6.66 -2.15
C ILE A 71 -8.62 -5.62 -2.70
N LEU A 72 -8.11 -4.43 -3.03
CA LEU A 72 -8.89 -3.34 -3.60
C LEU A 72 -9.57 -3.75 -4.91
N THR A 73 -8.83 -4.37 -5.84
CA THR A 73 -9.37 -4.86 -7.13
C THR A 73 -10.42 -5.96 -7.00
N LYS A 74 -10.43 -6.71 -5.88
CA LYS A 74 -11.48 -7.69 -5.58
C LYS A 74 -12.66 -7.11 -4.81
N SER A 75 -12.47 -5.95 -4.17
CA SER A 75 -13.48 -5.32 -3.32
C SER A 75 -14.41 -4.42 -4.11
N LEU A 76 -13.97 -3.91 -5.26
CA LEU A 76 -14.73 -2.99 -6.12
C LEU A 76 -15.05 -3.65 -7.46
N LEU A 77 -16.26 -3.41 -7.99
CA LEU A 77 -16.70 -3.96 -9.26
C LEU A 77 -15.91 -3.42 -10.46
N HIS A 78 -15.56 -2.12 -10.42
CA HIS A 78 -14.88 -1.43 -11.51
C HIS A 78 -13.45 -1.00 -11.13
N ALA A 79 -12.67 -1.89 -10.51
CA ALA A 79 -11.27 -1.65 -10.19
C ALA A 79 -10.34 -2.58 -10.97
N SER A 80 -9.29 -2.02 -11.57
CA SER A 80 -8.25 -2.76 -12.29
C SER A 80 -6.87 -2.28 -11.88
N ALA A 81 -5.86 -3.13 -12.04
CA ALA A 81 -4.48 -2.79 -11.75
C ALA A 81 -3.58 -3.15 -12.94
N VAL A 82 -2.60 -2.29 -13.21
CA VAL A 82 -1.58 -2.49 -14.24
C VAL A 82 -0.20 -2.27 -13.62
N THR A 83 0.77 -3.08 -14.00
CA THR A 83 2.15 -2.94 -13.51
C THR A 83 2.95 -2.09 -14.49
N ALA A 84 3.37 -0.89 -14.08
CA ALA A 84 4.12 0.03 -14.93
C ALA A 84 4.93 1.04 -14.10
N ARG A 85 5.94 1.66 -14.73
CA ARG A 85 6.70 2.78 -14.15
C ARG A 85 6.29 4.16 -14.69
N ARG A 86 5.48 4.18 -15.74
CA ARG A 86 5.02 5.39 -16.44
C ARG A 86 3.68 5.06 -17.10
N LEU A 87 2.73 5.99 -17.12
CA LEU A 87 1.50 5.84 -17.89
C LEU A 87 1.72 6.10 -19.38
N HIS A 88 1.08 5.27 -20.20
CA HIS A 88 1.02 5.42 -21.65
C HIS A 88 -0.32 4.84 -22.15
N PRO A 89 -0.90 5.32 -23.26
CA PRO A 89 -2.19 4.85 -23.77
C PRO A 89 -2.36 3.32 -23.81
N SER A 90 -1.32 2.59 -24.18
CA SER A 90 -1.35 1.14 -24.37
C SER A 90 -1.47 0.30 -23.09
N LEU A 91 -1.39 0.91 -21.90
CA LEU A 91 -1.43 0.16 -20.64
C LEU A 91 -2.82 -0.32 -20.24
N SER A 92 -3.87 0.38 -20.68
CA SER A 92 -5.23 0.03 -20.36
C SER A 92 -6.16 0.55 -21.45
N PRO A 93 -7.19 -0.21 -21.88
CA PRO A 93 -8.21 0.29 -22.79
C PRO A 93 -8.87 1.59 -22.31
N LEU A 94 -8.91 1.82 -20.99
CA LEU A 94 -9.42 3.05 -20.37
C LEU A 94 -8.60 4.29 -20.71
N LEU A 95 -7.37 4.14 -21.22
CA LEU A 95 -6.46 5.25 -21.55
C LEU A 95 -6.43 5.58 -23.04
N HIS A 96 -7.06 4.78 -23.92
CA HIS A 96 -7.18 5.10 -25.34
C HIS A 96 -8.18 6.22 -25.58
N HIS A 97 -9.32 6.16 -24.90
CA HIS A 97 -10.37 7.17 -24.92
C HIS A 97 -10.83 7.42 -23.48
N PRO A 98 -10.02 8.16 -22.70
CA PRO A 98 -10.28 8.32 -21.28
C PRO A 98 -11.62 9.04 -21.05
N PRO A 99 -12.47 8.56 -20.13
CA PRO A 99 -13.58 9.35 -19.62
C PRO A 99 -13.01 10.54 -18.82
N PRO A 100 -13.85 11.44 -18.30
CA PRO A 100 -13.39 12.45 -17.34
C PRO A 100 -12.55 11.78 -16.24
N THR A 101 -11.29 12.19 -16.12
CA THR A 101 -10.28 11.47 -15.36
C THR A 101 -9.69 12.33 -14.27
N LEU A 102 -9.57 11.74 -13.08
CA LEU A 102 -8.85 12.27 -11.94
C LEU A 102 -7.64 11.38 -11.66
N TYR A 103 -6.51 11.97 -11.23
CA TYR A 103 -5.40 11.20 -10.68
C TYR A 103 -4.98 11.71 -9.31
N LEU A 104 -4.79 10.80 -8.37
CA LEU A 104 -4.47 11.09 -6.98
C LEU A 104 -2.97 11.30 -6.80
N PHE A 105 -2.56 12.55 -6.58
CA PHE A 105 -1.22 12.89 -6.13
C PHE A 105 -1.17 14.30 -5.51
N PRO A 106 -0.37 14.53 -4.43
CA PRO A 106 -0.17 15.85 -3.84
C PRO A 106 0.29 16.89 -4.86
N SER A 107 -0.04 18.16 -4.65
CA SER A 107 0.37 19.27 -5.53
C SER A 107 1.89 19.33 -5.69
N SER A 108 2.35 19.78 -6.85
CA SER A 108 3.75 20.18 -7.05
C SER A 108 3.81 21.59 -7.65
N PRO A 109 4.95 22.31 -7.56
CA PRO A 109 5.07 23.66 -8.13
C PRO A 109 4.72 23.73 -9.62
N SER A 110 4.99 22.66 -10.37
CA SER A 110 4.71 22.58 -11.82
C SER A 110 3.32 22.04 -12.14
N TYR A 111 2.69 21.34 -11.20
CA TYR A 111 1.40 20.65 -11.40
C TYR A 111 0.57 20.81 -10.13
N PRO A 112 -0.24 21.89 -10.01
CA PRO A 112 -1.12 22.08 -8.88
C PRO A 112 -2.21 21.01 -8.85
N ALA A 113 -2.59 20.57 -7.65
CA ALA A 113 -3.72 19.67 -7.44
C ALA A 113 -4.91 20.42 -6.84
N LEU A 114 -6.12 20.04 -7.25
CA LEU A 114 -7.34 20.42 -6.53
C LEU A 114 -7.52 19.54 -5.30
N ASN A 115 -8.08 20.09 -4.21
CA ASN A 115 -8.52 19.22 -3.13
C ASN A 115 -9.71 18.39 -3.62
N ILE A 116 -9.71 17.10 -3.32
CA ILE A 116 -10.80 16.22 -3.72
C ILE A 116 -12.17 16.68 -3.17
N SER A 117 -12.20 17.33 -2.00
CA SER A 117 -13.44 17.89 -1.41
C SER A 117 -14.08 18.97 -2.28
N ASP A 118 -13.29 19.61 -3.13
CA ASP A 118 -13.71 20.71 -3.97
C ASP A 118 -14.16 20.22 -5.35
N VAL A 119 -13.96 18.92 -5.64
CA VAL A 119 -14.43 18.29 -6.87
C VAL A 119 -15.96 18.20 -6.85
N ARG A 120 -16.56 18.47 -8.00
CA ARG A 120 -18.00 18.31 -8.24
C ARG A 120 -18.19 17.25 -9.34
N PRO A 121 -18.48 15.97 -8.99
CA PRO A 121 -18.56 14.88 -9.97
C PRO A 121 -19.56 15.13 -11.11
N SER A 122 -20.66 15.84 -10.81
CA SER A 122 -21.67 16.24 -11.78
C SER A 122 -21.14 17.19 -12.87
N GLU A 123 -20.19 18.05 -12.52
CA GLU A 123 -19.58 18.99 -13.48
C GLU A 123 -18.59 18.29 -14.41
N LEU A 124 -17.95 17.22 -13.94
CA LEU A 124 -16.96 16.46 -14.71
C LEU A 124 -17.60 15.46 -15.67
N THR A 125 -18.68 14.79 -15.26
CA THR A 125 -19.24 13.65 -16.01
C THR A 125 -20.14 14.05 -17.18
N GLY A 126 -20.70 15.27 -17.16
CA GLY A 126 -21.64 15.77 -18.17
C GLY A 126 -22.84 14.83 -18.40
N ASP A 127 -23.64 15.11 -19.44
CA ASP A 127 -24.82 14.28 -19.79
C ASP A 127 -24.44 12.95 -20.48
N GLY A 128 -23.15 12.70 -20.71
CA GLY A 128 -22.66 11.59 -21.54
C GLY A 128 -22.65 10.21 -20.86
N GLY A 129 -23.01 10.11 -19.58
CA GLY A 129 -23.14 8.83 -18.84
C GLY A 129 -21.86 8.00 -18.69
N ARG A 130 -20.71 8.46 -19.21
CA ARG A 130 -19.41 7.81 -19.05
C ARG A 130 -18.82 8.22 -17.69
N GLY A 131 -19.19 7.50 -16.63
CA GLY A 131 -18.71 7.75 -15.26
C GLY A 131 -17.17 7.92 -15.16
N LEU A 132 -16.71 8.49 -14.05
CA LEU A 132 -15.33 8.94 -13.85
C LEU A 132 -14.28 7.81 -13.95
N LEU A 133 -13.04 8.18 -14.27
CA LEU A 133 -11.86 7.35 -14.03
C LEU A 133 -11.01 7.97 -12.93
N LEU A 134 -10.73 7.21 -11.88
CA LEU A 134 -9.79 7.56 -10.82
C LEU A 134 -8.50 6.75 -10.98
N ILE A 135 -7.38 7.44 -11.18
CA ILE A 135 -6.05 6.83 -11.27
C ILE A 135 -5.32 6.99 -9.94
N ALA A 136 -4.80 5.89 -9.40
CA ALA A 136 -3.97 5.88 -8.19
C ALA A 136 -2.63 5.18 -8.45
N PHE A 137 -1.55 5.69 -7.86
CA PHE A 137 -0.20 5.14 -8.03
C PHE A 137 0.20 4.34 -6.78
N ASP A 138 0.41 3.02 -6.94
CA ASP A 138 0.79 2.11 -5.85
C ASP A 138 2.30 1.85 -5.87
N ALA A 139 3.02 2.60 -5.05
CA ALA A 139 4.48 2.52 -4.94
C ALA A 139 4.97 3.03 -3.58
N THR A 140 6.25 2.81 -3.27
CA THR A 140 6.91 3.60 -2.20
C THR A 140 6.86 5.08 -2.56
N TRP A 141 6.97 5.97 -1.57
CA TRP A 141 6.77 7.40 -1.84
C TRP A 141 7.76 8.00 -2.84
N LYS A 142 9.00 7.51 -2.82
CA LYS A 142 10.01 7.86 -3.84
C LYS A 142 9.60 7.38 -5.23
N HIS A 143 9.26 6.10 -5.37
CA HIS A 143 8.88 5.52 -6.67
C HIS A 143 7.58 6.12 -7.20
N ALA A 144 6.61 6.45 -6.34
CA ALA A 144 5.35 7.06 -6.74
C ALA A 144 5.59 8.44 -7.38
N ARG A 145 6.46 9.27 -6.77
CA ARG A 145 6.89 10.55 -7.36
C ARG A 145 7.55 10.35 -8.72
N GLU A 146 8.45 9.40 -8.85
CA GLU A 146 9.12 9.10 -10.13
C GLU A 146 8.11 8.66 -11.20
N MET A 147 7.14 7.80 -10.84
CA MET A 147 6.09 7.34 -11.73
C MET A 147 5.18 8.47 -12.20
N VAL A 148 4.75 9.33 -11.28
CA VAL A 148 3.90 10.49 -11.58
C VAL A 148 4.64 11.48 -12.46
N ASN A 149 5.87 11.87 -12.09
CA ASN A 149 6.70 12.77 -12.89
C ASN A 149 6.90 12.24 -14.33
N ALA A 150 7.11 10.93 -14.50
CA ALA A 150 7.22 10.32 -15.82
C ALA A 150 5.89 10.31 -16.60
N SER A 151 4.75 10.42 -15.91
CA SER A 151 3.40 10.34 -16.48
C SER A 151 2.75 11.70 -16.71
N GLU A 152 3.28 12.79 -16.15
CA GLU A 152 2.63 14.12 -16.16
C GLU A 152 2.32 14.63 -17.56
N GLU A 153 3.27 14.54 -18.50
CA GLU A 153 3.07 15.02 -19.88
C GLU A 153 1.85 14.37 -20.53
N PHE A 154 1.67 13.07 -20.29
CA PHE A 154 0.52 12.33 -20.80
C PHE A 154 -0.77 12.67 -20.03
N LEU A 155 -0.71 12.68 -18.70
CA LEU A 155 -1.86 12.99 -17.84
C LEU A 155 -2.41 14.39 -18.07
N ALA A 156 -1.54 15.39 -18.26
CA ALA A 156 -1.91 16.77 -18.48
C ALA A 156 -2.80 16.98 -19.72
N THR A 157 -2.84 16.02 -20.65
CA THR A 157 -3.68 16.10 -21.85
C THR A 157 -5.15 15.75 -21.60
N PHE A 158 -5.49 15.06 -20.49
CA PHE A 158 -6.86 14.57 -20.27
C PHE A 158 -7.30 14.44 -18.80
N ALA A 159 -6.39 14.53 -17.84
CA ALA A 159 -6.67 14.23 -16.43
C ALA A 159 -6.43 15.44 -15.52
N THR A 160 -7.28 15.58 -14.50
CA THR A 160 -7.12 16.59 -13.46
C THR A 160 -6.41 15.98 -12.25
N ARG A 161 -5.37 16.66 -11.77
CA ARG A 161 -4.67 16.27 -10.54
C ARG A 161 -5.52 16.61 -9.32
N VAL A 162 -5.70 15.64 -8.43
CA VAL A 162 -6.42 15.82 -7.17
C VAL A 162 -5.59 15.32 -5.99
N CYS A 163 -5.72 15.96 -4.85
CA CYS A 163 -5.05 15.58 -3.62
C CYS A 163 -6.04 15.41 -2.46
N LEU A 164 -5.65 14.58 -1.50
CA LEU A 164 -6.37 14.36 -0.26
C LEU A 164 -5.79 15.30 0.80
N GLY A 165 -6.12 16.60 0.77
CA GLY A 165 -5.65 17.64 1.71
C GLY A 165 -4.44 17.25 2.57
N VAL A 166 -3.25 17.18 1.95
CA VAL A 166 -2.01 16.75 2.61
C VAL A 166 -1.24 18.01 3.02
N ASP A 167 -0.85 18.11 4.29
CA ASP A 167 0.10 19.14 4.73
C ASP A 167 1.52 18.57 4.75
N GLU A 168 2.28 18.84 3.70
CA GLU A 168 3.67 18.39 3.54
C GLU A 168 4.64 19.05 4.55
N SER A 169 4.23 20.14 5.21
CA SER A 169 5.05 20.85 6.21
C SER A 169 5.03 20.17 7.58
N VAL A 170 4.12 19.20 7.77
CA VAL A 170 3.96 18.46 9.03
C VAL A 170 4.46 17.01 8.84
N SER A 171 5.37 16.57 9.70
CA SER A 171 5.85 15.18 9.71
C SER A 171 4.71 14.22 10.01
N GLY A 172 4.71 13.07 9.34
CA GLY A 172 3.59 12.14 9.35
C GLY A 172 3.25 11.52 10.67
N GLY A 173 1.97 11.66 11.04
CA GLY A 173 1.32 10.72 11.94
C GLY A 173 1.48 9.29 11.41
N SER A 174 1.61 8.33 12.33
CA SER A 174 1.56 6.92 11.99
C SER A 174 0.24 6.59 11.31
N ILE A 175 0.28 5.70 10.33
CA ILE A 175 -0.93 5.15 9.74
C ILE A 175 -1.77 4.51 10.87
N TYR A 176 -2.99 5.02 11.00
CA TYR A 176 -4.01 4.70 12.00
C TYR A 176 -3.70 5.19 13.43
N ASP A 177 -4.77 5.70 14.05
CA ASP A 177 -4.86 6.05 15.46
C ASP A 177 -4.01 5.11 16.32
N SER A 178 -3.12 5.71 17.13
CA SER A 178 -2.07 5.22 18.05
C SER A 178 -1.79 3.71 18.35
N GLU A 179 -2.63 2.75 17.97
CA GLU A 179 -2.58 1.37 18.44
C GLU A 179 -2.16 0.32 17.39
N LEU A 180 -2.10 0.65 16.09
CA LEU A 180 -1.86 -0.35 15.01
C LEU A 180 -0.79 0.06 13.99
N ILE A 181 0.38 0.46 14.49
CA ILE A 181 1.52 0.90 13.68
C ILE A 181 2.16 -0.27 12.92
N LEU A 182 1.90 -0.35 11.60
CA LEU A 182 2.59 -1.30 10.70
C LEU A 182 3.73 -0.68 9.91
N ARG A 183 3.64 0.63 9.60
CA ARG A 183 4.64 1.40 8.88
C ARG A 183 4.65 2.85 9.35
N LYS A 184 5.83 3.47 9.31
CA LYS A 184 5.99 4.91 9.53
C LYS A 184 5.84 5.60 8.17
N GLU A 185 4.84 6.46 8.06
CA GLU A 185 4.67 7.28 6.88
C GLU A 185 5.71 8.41 6.82
N PRO A 186 6.07 8.86 5.61
CA PRO A 186 7.08 9.91 5.46
C PRO A 186 6.58 11.29 5.91
N PHE A 187 5.29 11.62 5.71
CA PHE A 187 4.69 12.94 6.02
C PHE A 187 3.22 12.82 6.48
N ALA A 188 2.65 13.89 7.05
CA ALA A 188 1.29 13.87 7.61
C ALA A 188 0.26 13.88 6.50
N GLY A 189 -0.72 12.98 6.61
CA GLY A 189 -1.70 12.76 5.54
C GLY A 189 -1.22 11.82 4.44
N CYS A 190 -0.01 11.25 4.51
CA CYS A 190 0.32 10.09 3.69
C CYS A 190 -0.55 8.90 4.12
N VAL A 191 -1.20 8.28 3.16
CA VAL A 191 -2.13 7.16 3.37
C VAL A 191 -1.77 6.03 2.42
N SER A 192 -2.18 4.80 2.76
CA SER A 192 -2.03 3.69 1.82
C SER A 192 -2.83 3.93 0.54
N THR A 193 -2.44 3.31 -0.59
CA THR A 193 -3.18 3.39 -1.87
C THR A 193 -4.67 3.04 -1.69
N MET A 194 -4.97 2.02 -0.88
CA MET A 194 -6.35 1.60 -0.62
C MET A 194 -7.15 2.65 0.16
N GLU A 195 -6.53 3.30 1.14
CA GLU A 195 -7.16 4.39 1.89
C GLU A 195 -7.33 5.63 1.01
N ALA A 196 -6.34 5.95 0.16
CA ALA A 196 -6.44 7.06 -0.77
C ALA A 196 -7.64 6.89 -1.71
N VAL A 197 -7.80 5.69 -2.28
CA VAL A 197 -8.94 5.34 -3.13
C VAL A 197 -10.24 5.35 -2.34
N ALA A 198 -10.26 4.85 -1.10
CA ALA A 198 -11.46 4.85 -0.26
C ALA A 198 -11.98 6.27 0.00
N ARG A 199 -11.11 7.18 0.45
CA ARG A 199 -11.47 8.59 0.70
C ARG A 199 -11.91 9.30 -0.58
N ALA A 200 -11.25 9.00 -1.70
CA ALA A 200 -11.64 9.57 -2.99
C ALA A 200 -13.05 9.11 -3.41
N LEU A 201 -13.35 7.81 -3.34
CA LEU A 201 -14.68 7.30 -3.62
C LEU A 201 -15.73 7.81 -2.62
N GLY A 202 -15.32 8.09 -1.38
CA GLY A 202 -16.12 8.77 -0.36
C GLY A 202 -16.74 10.09 -0.83
N VAL A 203 -16.00 10.82 -1.67
CA VAL A 203 -16.44 12.08 -2.26
C VAL A 203 -17.11 11.90 -3.62
N LEU A 204 -16.60 10.97 -4.44
CA LEU A 204 -16.99 10.86 -5.85
C LEU A 204 -18.30 10.08 -6.07
N GLU A 205 -18.68 9.18 -5.16
CA GLU A 205 -19.86 8.33 -5.32
C GLU A 205 -21.09 8.85 -4.54
N PRO A 206 -22.32 8.65 -5.06
CA PRO A 206 -23.55 9.02 -4.36
C PRO A 206 -23.71 8.35 -2.98
N ASN A 207 -23.27 7.10 -2.86
CA ASN A 207 -23.20 6.34 -1.61
C ASN A 207 -21.76 6.29 -1.05
N GLY A 208 -20.97 7.34 -1.29
CA GLY A 208 -19.54 7.39 -0.99
C GLY A 208 -19.19 7.07 0.46
N ILE A 209 -19.93 7.61 1.44
CA ILE A 209 -19.68 7.35 2.87
C ILE A 209 -19.64 5.84 3.17
N GLU A 210 -20.63 5.10 2.65
CA GLU A 210 -20.73 3.65 2.86
C GLU A 210 -19.59 2.90 2.17
N ILE A 211 -19.21 3.33 0.96
CA ILE A 211 -18.11 2.72 0.20
C ILE A 211 -16.78 2.94 0.93
N GLU A 212 -16.54 4.16 1.40
CA GLU A 212 -15.36 4.52 2.18
C GLU A 212 -15.28 3.68 3.45
N GLU A 213 -16.34 3.65 4.26
CA GLU A 213 -16.40 2.88 5.50
C GLU A 213 -16.10 1.39 5.28
N ARG A 214 -16.69 0.78 4.23
CA ARG A 214 -16.45 -0.62 3.89
C ARG A 214 -14.99 -0.86 3.51
N LEU A 215 -14.40 -0.03 2.65
CA LEU A 215 -13.00 -0.18 2.23
C LEU A 215 -12.04 0.03 3.40
N ILE A 216 -12.28 1.04 4.24
CA ILE A 216 -11.49 1.28 5.46
C ILE A 216 -11.63 0.10 6.43
N GLY A 217 -12.81 -0.49 6.58
CA GLY A 217 -13.02 -1.71 7.36
C GLY A 217 -12.17 -2.89 6.87
N ILE A 218 -12.13 -3.14 5.56
CA ILE A 218 -11.27 -4.18 4.97
C ILE A 218 -9.80 -3.90 5.27
N LEU A 219 -9.37 -2.65 5.12
CA LEU A 219 -8.00 -2.23 5.37
C LEU A 219 -7.61 -2.42 6.84
N ARG A 220 -8.50 -2.12 7.79
CA ARG A 220 -8.31 -2.40 9.22
C ARG A 220 -8.11 -3.89 9.49
N GLU A 221 -8.85 -4.77 8.81
CA GLU A 221 -8.66 -6.22 8.93
C GLU A 221 -7.33 -6.70 8.36
N VAL A 222 -6.89 -6.13 7.23
CA VAL A 222 -5.55 -6.36 6.68
C VAL A 222 -4.49 -6.00 7.72
N VAL A 223 -4.63 -4.83 8.33
CA VAL A 223 -3.71 -4.29 9.33
C VAL A 223 -3.69 -5.17 10.58
N ARG A 224 -4.85 -5.49 11.15
CA ARG A 224 -5.01 -6.37 12.30
C ARG A 224 -4.32 -7.72 12.08
N LEU A 225 -4.52 -8.30 10.90
CA LEU A 225 -3.90 -9.57 10.53
C LEU A 225 -2.39 -9.44 10.41
N GLN A 226 -1.87 -8.40 9.76
CA GLN A 226 -0.43 -8.17 9.65
C GLN A 226 0.23 -7.94 11.02
N ALA A 227 -0.41 -7.18 11.90
CA ALA A 227 0.07 -6.91 13.25
C ALA A 227 0.22 -8.19 14.08
N SER A 228 -0.68 -9.18 13.88
CA SER A 228 -0.59 -10.48 14.55
C SER A 228 0.69 -11.28 14.23
N PHE A 229 1.39 -10.94 13.15
CA PHE A 229 2.67 -11.58 12.76
C PHE A 229 3.90 -10.72 13.08
N LEU A 230 3.71 -9.49 13.58
CA LEU A 230 4.81 -8.70 14.09
C LEU A 230 5.25 -9.27 15.44
N LYS A 231 6.55 -9.58 15.58
CA LYS A 231 7.12 -9.90 16.89
C LYS A 231 6.99 -8.64 17.78
N PRO A 232 6.70 -8.77 19.09
CA PRO A 232 6.75 -7.63 19.99
C PRO A 232 8.10 -6.94 19.85
N VAL A 233 8.09 -5.68 19.42
CA VAL A 233 9.30 -4.87 19.35
C VAL A 233 9.70 -4.57 20.79
N LYS A 234 10.73 -5.24 21.32
CA LYS A 234 11.35 -4.82 22.58
C LYS A 234 11.78 -3.36 22.39
N PRO A 235 11.38 -2.41 23.26
CA PRO A 235 11.79 -1.03 23.14
C PRO A 235 13.32 -0.98 23.07
N ARG A 236 13.86 -0.43 21.97
CA ARG A 236 15.30 -0.24 21.86
C ARG A 236 15.70 0.76 22.95
N PRO A 237 16.62 0.44 23.87
CA PRO A 237 17.04 1.40 24.89
C PRO A 237 17.52 2.67 24.18
N LYS A 238 16.91 3.81 24.52
CA LYS A 238 17.38 5.10 24.03
C LYS A 238 18.79 5.29 24.57
N LEU A 239 19.80 5.27 23.70
CA LEU A 239 21.15 5.70 24.06
C LEU A 239 21.04 7.18 24.42
N LEU A 240 21.11 7.47 25.72
CA LEU A 240 21.28 8.83 26.23
C LEU A 240 22.57 9.39 25.62
N LYS A 241 22.43 10.39 24.74
CA LYS A 241 23.57 11.17 24.28
C LYS A 241 24.21 11.81 25.51
N LYS A 242 25.43 11.40 25.84
CA LYS A 242 26.25 12.00 26.89
C LYS A 242 26.56 13.44 26.44
N ASN A 243 25.90 14.41 27.06
CA ASN A 243 26.20 15.82 26.83
C ASN A 243 27.66 16.07 27.18
N VAL A 244 28.43 16.50 26.18
CA VAL A 244 29.79 17.03 26.32
C VAL A 244 29.67 18.35 27.09
N LYS A 245 29.94 18.30 28.40
CA LYS A 245 30.33 19.49 29.17
C LYS A 245 31.82 19.67 28.94
N GLU A 246 32.17 20.57 28.04
CA GLU A 246 33.48 21.23 28.01
C GLU A 246 33.34 22.45 27.11
N LYS A 247 32.86 23.55 27.71
CA LYS A 247 33.12 24.90 27.24
C LYS A 247 33.50 25.75 28.44
N GLU A 248 34.73 26.24 28.38
CA GLU A 248 35.16 27.55 28.86
C GLU A 248 35.20 27.72 30.40
N ASN A 249 36.14 27.00 31.02
CA ASN A 249 36.92 27.55 32.13
C ASN A 249 38.22 28.13 31.54
N SER A 250 38.13 29.31 30.93
CA SER A 250 39.30 30.08 30.49
C SER A 250 38.99 31.58 30.53
N GLU A 251 38.53 32.05 31.68
CA GLU A 251 38.55 33.47 32.07
C GLU A 251 38.93 33.53 33.56
N ASN A 252 40.21 33.31 33.87
CA ASN A 252 40.93 33.90 35.02
C ASN A 252 42.35 33.31 35.13
N SER A 253 43.28 33.86 34.34
CA SER A 253 44.70 33.94 34.68
C SER A 253 45.43 34.71 33.57
N ASP A 254 45.45 36.04 33.68
CA ASP A 254 46.66 36.85 33.47
C ASP A 254 46.32 38.32 33.71
N GLN A 255 46.41 38.72 34.98
CA GLN A 255 47.01 40.00 35.34
C GLN A 255 48.51 39.73 35.46
N GLY A 256 49.29 40.32 34.55
CA GLY A 256 50.74 40.30 34.48
C GLY A 256 51.20 41.21 33.35
#